data_AF-A0A0C9YSX0-F1
#
_entry.id   AF-A0A0C9YSX0-F1
#
_cell.length_a   1.000
_cell.length_b   1.000
_cell.length_c   1.000
_cell.angle_alpha   90.00
_cell.angle_beta   90.00
_cell.angle_gamma   90.00
#
_symmetry.space_group_name_H-M   'P 1'
#
loop_
_entity.id
_entity.type
_entity.pdbx_description
1 polymer ?
#
loop_
_entity_poly.entity_id
_entity_poly.type
_entity_poly.pdbx_seq_one_letter_code
_entity_poly.pdbx_strand_id
1 'polypeptide(L)'
;HIWEVVGFNQPENMAGQGSGMALDVDLDPILQAKGSVDVILFCMQGSRLKNTPTRVVKHINDVSGGRITIVPVITNLERERNMEDWWERNGRGVKNMGLGEIEHACITGL
;
A
#
# COMPACT_ATOMS: atom_id res chain seq x y z
N HIS A 1 -7.03 -15.05 -10.06
CA HIS A 1 -7.33 -15.46 -8.66
C HIS A 1 -7.07 -14.28 -7.75
N ILE A 2 -7.78 -14.17 -6.63
CA ILE A 2 -7.58 -13.09 -5.65
C ILE A 2 -7.08 -13.75 -4.37
N TRP A 3 -5.99 -13.23 -3.83
CA TRP A 3 -5.42 -13.65 -2.56
C TRP A 3 -5.42 -12.45 -1.62
N GLU A 4 -5.85 -12.67 -0.39
CA GLU A 4 -5.78 -11.68 0.68
C GLU A 4 -4.57 -12.00 1.55
N VAL A 5 -3.83 -10.95 1.94
CA VAL A 5 -2.70 -11.04 2.86
C VAL A 5 -3.11 -10.34 4.16
N VAL A 6 -2.77 -10.94 5.30
CA VAL A 6 -3.04 -10.35 6.62
C VAL A 6 -2.41 -8.96 6.69
N GLY A 7 -3.18 -8.00 7.21
CA GLY A 7 -2.78 -6.59 7.24
C GLY A 7 -1.46 -6.36 7.99
N PHE A 8 -0.65 -5.45 7.46
CA PHE A 8 0.65 -5.10 8.01
C PHE A 8 0.53 -4.33 9.32
N ASN A 9 1.06 -4.86 10.42
CA ASN A 9 1.15 -4.12 11.66
C ASN A 9 2.23 -3.04 11.55
N GLN A 10 1.84 -1.77 11.70
CA GLN A 10 2.79 -0.69 11.95
C GLN A 10 3.37 -0.89 13.35
N PRO A 11 4.70 -0.93 13.54
CA PRO A 11 5.24 -0.74 14.88
C PRO A 11 4.80 0.66 15.33
N GLU A 12 4.15 0.73 16.49
CA GLU A 12 3.91 2.01 17.16
C GLU A 12 5.27 2.68 17.38
N ASN A 13 5.33 4.00 17.15
CA ASN A 13 6.55 4.78 17.33
C ASN A 13 7.00 4.72 18.80
N MET A 14 7.70 3.66 19.21
CA MET A 14 8.48 3.68 20.44
C MET A 14 9.71 4.53 20.16
N ALA A 15 9.68 5.74 20.70
CA ALA A 15 10.81 6.65 20.68
C ALA A 15 12.03 5.96 21.30
N GLY A 16 12.99 5.61 20.44
CA GLY A 16 14.32 5.17 20.84
C GLY A 16 14.52 3.67 20.79
N GLN A 17 14.95 3.15 19.64
CA GLN A 17 16.20 2.39 19.49
C GLN A 17 16.40 2.01 18.02
N GLY A 18 17.66 1.92 17.62
CA GLY A 18 18.10 1.97 16.24
C GLY A 18 17.88 0.69 15.45
N SER A 19 18.01 0.88 14.13
CA SER A 19 18.44 -0.09 13.11
C SER A 19 17.61 -1.37 12.95
N GLY A 20 16.69 -1.33 11.99
CA GLY A 20 16.05 -2.51 11.41
C GLY A 20 14.62 -2.75 11.86
N MET A 21 13.68 -1.89 11.44
CA MET A 21 12.25 -2.26 11.52
C MET A 21 12.01 -3.33 10.44
N ALA A 22 11.97 -4.60 10.84
CA ALA A 22 11.44 -5.65 10.00
C ALA A 22 9.97 -5.33 9.73
N LEU A 23 9.62 -5.17 8.47
CA LEU A 23 8.24 -5.23 8.05
C LEU A 23 7.81 -6.68 8.23
N ASP A 24 6.90 -6.96 9.17
CA ASP A 24 6.28 -8.28 9.30
C ASP A 24 5.20 -8.41 8.23
N VAL A 25 5.65 -8.59 7.00
CA VAL A 25 4.84 -8.71 5.79
C VAL A 25 4.97 -10.16 5.34
N ASP A 26 3.97 -10.98 5.64
CA ASP A 26 3.92 -12.34 5.13
C ASP A 26 3.48 -12.34 3.66
N LEU A 27 4.45 -12.36 2.75
CA LEU A 27 4.21 -12.49 1.31
C LEU A 27 4.18 -13.96 0.87
N ASP A 28 4.36 -14.93 1.77
CA ASP A 28 4.39 -16.35 1.41
C ASP A 28 3.12 -16.80 0.70
N PRO A 29 1.90 -16.35 1.05
CA PRO A 29 0.70 -16.69 0.28
C PRO A 29 0.77 -16.27 -1.19
N ILE A 30 1.42 -15.13 -1.46
CA ILE A 30 1.62 -14.58 -2.82
C ILE A 30 2.74 -15.35 -3.54
N LEU A 31 3.84 -15.63 -2.84
CA LEU A 31 5.01 -16.31 -3.41
C LEU A 31 4.80 -17.82 -3.62
N GLN A 32 3.96 -18.45 -2.78
CA GLN A 32 3.61 -19.87 -2.87
C GLN A 32 2.48 -20.13 -3.87
N ALA A 33 1.75 -19.09 -4.30
CA ALA A 33 0.83 -19.22 -5.41
C ALA A 33 1.63 -19.63 -6.66
N LYS A 34 1.41 -20.84 -7.17
CA LYS A 34 2.02 -21.34 -8.42
C LYS A 34 1.60 -20.56 -9.68
N GLY A 35 0.87 -19.45 -9.53
CA GLY A 35 0.43 -18.57 -10.61
C GLY A 35 1.27 -17.30 -10.64
N SER A 36 1.38 -16.68 -11.82
CA SER A 36 1.95 -15.33 -11.93
C SER A 36 1.07 -14.33 -11.19
N VAL A 37 1.72 -13.37 -10.52
CA VAL A 37 1.05 -12.23 -9.89
C VAL A 37 1.20 -11.06 -10.84
N ASP A 38 0.09 -10.63 -11.44
CA ASP A 38 0.11 -9.52 -12.42
C ASP A 38 0.01 -8.15 -11.73
N VAL A 39 -0.78 -8.07 -10.64
CA VAL A 39 -1.09 -6.83 -9.92
C VAL A 39 -1.16 -7.08 -8.42
N ILE A 40 -0.62 -6.14 -7.64
CA ILE A 40 -0.84 -6.03 -6.19
C ILE A 40 -1.72 -4.81 -5.91
N LEU A 41 -2.86 -5.05 -5.28
CA LEU A 41 -3.71 -3.97 -4.75
C LEU A 41 -3.22 -3.60 -3.36
N PHE A 42 -2.68 -2.39 -3.22
CA PHE A 42 -2.20 -1.88 -1.94
C PHE A 42 -3.29 -1.05 -1.25
N CYS A 43 -4.09 -1.74 -0.44
CA CYS A 43 -5.23 -1.14 0.26
C CYS A 43 -4.79 -0.36 1.51
N MET A 44 -5.21 0.90 1.60
CA MET A 44 -4.92 1.75 2.76
C MET A 44 -6.04 2.76 3.03
N GLN A 45 -6.23 3.11 4.30
CA GLN A 45 -7.20 4.15 4.68
C GLN A 45 -6.67 5.53 4.31
N GLY A 46 -7.52 6.40 3.76
CA GLY A 46 -7.16 7.75 3.34
C GLY A 46 -6.59 8.64 4.46
N SER A 47 -6.93 8.36 5.72
CA SER A 47 -6.37 9.04 6.90
C SER A 47 -4.96 8.58 7.29
N ARG A 48 -4.44 7.51 6.68
CA ARG A 48 -3.20 6.81 7.09
C ARG A 48 -2.05 6.90 6.10
N LEU A 49 -1.95 7.99 5.35
CA LEU A 49 -0.77 8.31 4.54
C LEU A 49 0.43 8.73 5.41
N LYS A 50 1.10 7.77 6.05
CA LYS A 50 2.38 7.97 6.79
C LYS A 50 3.56 7.40 5.98
N ASN A 51 4.76 7.30 6.56
CA ASN A 51 5.99 6.79 5.91
C ASN A 51 6.04 5.26 5.69
N THR A 52 5.15 4.50 6.30
CA THR A 52 5.12 3.02 6.23
C THR A 52 4.84 2.45 4.83
N PRO A 53 3.89 2.99 4.03
CA PRO A 53 3.60 2.56 2.67
C PRO A 53 4.86 2.52 1.79
N THR A 54 5.74 3.52 1.89
CA THR A 54 6.99 3.57 1.10
C THR A 54 7.88 2.36 1.35
N ARG A 55 7.96 1.87 2.59
CA ARG A 55 8.83 0.73 2.92
C ARG A 55 8.24 -0.58 2.41
N VAL A 56 6.92 -0.76 2.50
CA VAL A 56 6.24 -1.96 1.99
C VAL A 56 6.33 -2.01 0.47
N VAL A 57 6.07 -0.89 -0.20
CA VAL A 57 6.22 -0.76 -1.65
C VAL A 57 7.65 -1.07 -2.09
N LYS A 58 8.65 -0.56 -1.36
CA LYS A 58 10.05 -0.89 -1.62
C LYS A 58 10.31 -2.39 -1.46
N HIS A 59 9.86 -3.00 -0.37
CA HIS A 59 10.05 -4.43 -0.14
C HIS A 59 9.42 -5.29 -1.25
N ILE A 60 8.19 -4.97 -1.67
CA ILE A 60 7.51 -5.64 -2.78
C ILE A 60 8.31 -5.49 -4.08
N ASN A 61 8.81 -4.29 -4.37
CA ASN A 61 9.65 -4.06 -5.55
C ASN A 61 10.96 -4.86 -5.48
N ASP A 62 11.60 -4.93 -4.31
CA ASP A 62 12.85 -5.66 -4.11
C ASP A 62 12.65 -7.18 -4.33
N VAL A 63 11.57 -7.77 -3.79
CA VAL A 63 11.29 -9.22 -3.95
C VAL A 63 10.78 -9.58 -5.34
N SER A 64 10.05 -8.68 -6.00
CA SER A 64 9.50 -8.91 -7.34
C SER A 64 10.43 -8.49 -8.48
N GLY A 65 11.55 -7.83 -8.18
CA GLY A 65 12.42 -7.20 -9.16
C GLY A 65 11.73 -6.08 -9.94
N GLY A 66 10.73 -5.42 -9.34
CA GLY A 66 9.95 -4.33 -9.95
C GLY A 66 9.06 -4.76 -11.12
N ARG A 67 8.76 -6.05 -11.26
CA ARG A 67 7.96 -6.59 -12.39
C ARG A 67 6.46 -6.55 -12.15
N ILE A 68 6.03 -6.42 -10.90
CA ILE A 68 4.62 -6.47 -10.51
C ILE A 68 4.10 -5.04 -10.37
N THR A 69 2.95 -4.77 -10.98
CA THR A 69 2.30 -3.46 -10.88
C THR A 69 1.64 -3.33 -9.50
N ILE A 70 1.95 -2.25 -8.77
CA ILE A 70 1.33 -1.96 -7.47
C ILE A 70 0.34 -0.81 -7.66
N VAL A 71 -0.93 -1.05 -7.32
CA VAL A 71 -2.01 -0.06 -7.48
C VAL A 71 -2.49 0.38 -6.09
N PRO A 72 -2.46 1.69 -5.77
CA PRO A 72 -3.01 2.19 -4.51
C PRO A 72 -4.54 2.07 -4.51
N VAL A 73 -5.09 1.47 -3.46
CA VAL A 73 -6.53 1.45 -3.20
C VAL A 73 -6.79 2.24 -1.93
N ILE A 74 -7.40 3.42 -2.08
CA ILE A 74 -7.67 4.30 -0.95
C ILE A 74 -9.10 4.08 -0.48
N THR A 75 -9.23 3.64 0.77
CA THR A 75 -10.52 3.38 1.42
C THR A 75 -10.88 4.48 2.40
N ASN A 76 -12.14 4.50 2.83
CA ASN A 76 -12.67 5.46 3.80
C ASN A 76 -12.73 6.91 3.27
N LEU A 77 -12.79 7.09 1.94
CA LEU A 77 -12.97 8.38 1.30
C LEU A 77 -14.45 8.79 1.21
N GLU A 78 -15.39 7.88 1.46
CA GLU A 78 -16.83 8.19 1.55
C GLU A 78 -17.15 9.17 2.69
N ARG A 79 -16.20 9.41 3.61
CA ARG A 79 -16.29 10.44 4.65
C ARG A 79 -15.85 11.82 4.17
N GLU A 80 -15.21 11.92 3.02
CA GLU A 80 -14.87 13.20 2.38
C GLU A 80 -16.12 13.77 1.72
N ARG A 81 -16.27 15.10 1.79
CA ARG A 81 -17.37 15.78 1.10
C ARG A 81 -17.27 15.63 -0.42
N ASN A 82 -16.04 15.62 -0.93
CA ASN A 82 -15.70 15.30 -2.30
C ASN A 82 -14.41 14.46 -2.27
N MET A 83 -14.46 13.26 -2.86
CA MET A 83 -13.32 12.33 -2.88
C MET A 83 -12.14 12.86 -3.71
N GLU A 84 -12.42 13.66 -4.75
CA GLU A 84 -11.36 14.25 -5.59
C GLU A 84 -10.51 15.26 -4.80
N ASP A 85 -11.12 16.03 -3.90
CA ASP A 85 -10.38 16.98 -3.08
C ASP A 85 -9.33 16.26 -2.21
N TRP A 86 -9.57 15.01 -1.82
CA TRP A 86 -8.58 14.22 -1.10
C TRP A 86 -7.38 13.89 -1.99
N TRP A 87 -7.61 13.52 -3.24
CA TRP A 87 -6.54 13.25 -4.22
C TRP A 87 -5.74 14.49 -4.56
N GLU A 88 -6.37 15.66 -4.69
CA GLU A 88 -5.66 16.92 -4.88
C GLU A 88 -4.69 17.21 -3.73
N ARG A 89 -5.11 16.96 -2.48
CA ARG A 89 -4.28 17.17 -1.29
C ARG A 89 -3.18 16.12 -1.12
N ASN A 90 -3.46 14.87 -1.47
CA ASN A 90 -2.63 13.73 -1.06
C ASN A 90 -1.96 12.96 -2.21
N GLY A 91 -2.39 13.15 -3.45
CA GLY A 91 -1.93 12.39 -4.61
C GLY A 91 -0.42 12.52 -4.82
N ARG A 92 0.17 13.68 -4.53
CA ARG A 92 1.63 13.85 -4.54
C ARG A 92 2.32 12.96 -3.50
N GLY A 93 1.74 12.80 -2.32
CA GLY A 93 2.24 11.91 -1.28
C GLY A 93 2.18 10.44 -1.72
N VAL A 94 1.06 10.03 -2.32
CA VAL A 94 0.88 8.68 -2.89
C VAL A 94 1.92 8.41 -3.98
N LYS A 95 2.12 9.37 -4.90
CA LYS A 95 3.15 9.26 -5.95
C LYS A 95 4.56 9.12 -5.36
N ASN A 96 4.89 9.91 -4.34
CA ASN A 96 6.19 9.85 -3.66
C ASN A 96 6.43 8.53 -2.91
N MET A 97 5.40 7.75 -2.60
CA MET A 97 5.53 6.41 -2.02
C MET A 97 5.98 5.35 -3.04
N GLY A 98 6.10 5.72 -4.33
CA GLY A 98 6.43 4.79 -5.41
C GLY A 98 5.22 4.07 -6.01
N LEU A 99 4.01 4.55 -5.73
CA LEU A 99 2.74 3.95 -6.19
C LEU A 99 2.28 4.45 -7.58
N GLY A 100 3.16 5.14 -8.32
CA GLY A 100 3.02 5.41 -9.77
C GLY A 100 1.87 6.34 -10.21
N GLU A 101 1.96 6.86 -11.45
CA GLU A 101 0.89 7.61 -12.14
C GLU A 101 -0.18 6.68 -12.72
N ILE A 102 -0.62 5.69 -11.94
CA ILE A 102 -1.68 4.79 -12.36
C ILE A 102 -2.99 5.43 -11.93
N GLU A 103 -3.89 5.63 -12.90
CA GLU A 103 -5.24 6.15 -12.71
C GLU A 103 -5.83 5.67 -11.39
N HIS A 104 -6.26 6.61 -10.56
CA HIS A 104 -6.64 6.35 -9.19
C HIS A 104 -8.04 5.73 -9.14
N ALA A 105 -8.19 4.65 -8.38
CA ALA A 105 -9.48 4.00 -8.15
C ALA A 105 -9.91 4.22 -6.70
N CYS A 106 -11.07 4.87 -6.52
CA CYS A 106 -11.76 4.94 -5.24
C CYS A 106 -12.68 3.71 -5.11
N ILE A 107 -12.48 2.90 -4.07
CA ILE A 107 -13.41 1.81 -3.74
C ILE A 107 -14.20 2.24 -2.51
N THR A 108 -15.52 2.40 -2.69
CA THR A 108 -16.45 2.70 -1.60
C THR A 108 -17.23 1.43 -1.25
N GLY A 109 -17.26 1.05 0.03
CA GLY A 109 -18.21 0.07 0.54
C GLY A 109 -19.42 0.79 1.12
N LEU A 110 -20.63 0.27 0.87
CA LEU A 110 -21.82 0.63 1.65
C LEU A 110 -21.77 -0.04 3.03
#